data_AF-A0A3D5DIM6-F1
#
_entry.id   AF-A0A3D5DIM6-F1
#
_cell.length_a   1.000
_cell.length_b   1.000
_cell.length_c   1.000
_cell.angle_alpha   90.00
_cell.angle_beta   90.00
_cell.angle_gamma   90.00
#
_symmetry.space_group_name_H-M   'P 1'
#
loop_
_entity.id
_entity.type
_entity.pdbx_description
1 polymer ?
#
loop_
_entity_poly.entity_id
_entity_poly.type
_entity_poly.pdbx_seq_one_letter_code
_entity_poly.pdbx_strand_id
1 'polypeptide(L)'
;MTLTGWRQFVDAPPASFDLLPGRRWAALSARDKEAYDEARLNYHSEMIIVATSTVREVARQGRLLTLLNRREISARRGLIVSGQQTTGKTTALKQLGRTHELMVRRRYPARLADRIPVVYVTTPPKGSPRKLAMEFARFLGLPPVSRGYNTTDIADAVCQVMLQARVDLVLVDELHNLNLATAAGEDMSDHLKYFTEHLPATFAYAGIDLERRLFTGIRGKQIAGRCVLVSTGAYPCDAEWKALIATLETALRLHRHEPGTLTRSARYLHRRTGGMIGSLSHLVRAAAQMAILEGEEAITRKLLDTIPVDHAAESRQHGAA
;
A
#
# COMPACT_ATOMS: atom_id res chain seq x y z
N MET A 1 3.36 11.36 -3.77
CA MET A 1 2.77 10.92 -5.06
C MET A 1 2.00 12.11 -5.63
N THR A 2 2.03 12.36 -6.95
CA THR A 2 1.22 13.39 -7.62
C THR A 2 -0.04 12.76 -8.22
N LEU A 3 -1.03 13.57 -8.63
CA LEU A 3 -2.23 13.09 -9.33
C LEU A 3 -1.88 12.31 -10.61
N THR A 4 -0.90 12.78 -11.39
CA THR A 4 -0.42 12.07 -12.59
C THR A 4 0.13 10.69 -12.23
N GLY A 5 0.98 10.60 -11.19
CA GLY A 5 1.51 9.32 -10.73
C GLY A 5 0.42 8.39 -10.19
N TRP A 6 -0.60 8.93 -9.52
CA TRP A 6 -1.75 8.15 -9.08
C TRP A 6 -2.56 7.58 -10.25
N ARG A 7 -2.84 8.40 -11.28
CA ARG A 7 -3.55 7.94 -12.49
C ARG A 7 -2.76 6.86 -13.22
N GLN A 8 -1.45 7.03 -13.37
CA GLN A 8 -0.56 5.99 -13.91
C GLN A 8 -0.68 4.69 -13.12
N PHE A 9 -0.68 4.76 -11.78
CA PHE A 9 -0.87 3.58 -10.93
C PHE A 9 -2.26 2.92 -11.10
N VAL A 10 -3.32 3.71 -11.29
CA VAL A 10 -4.68 3.19 -11.53
C VAL A 10 -4.79 2.50 -12.89
N ASP A 11 -4.16 3.09 -13.92
CA ASP A 11 -4.23 2.65 -15.30
C ASP A 11 -3.24 1.52 -15.63
N ALA A 12 -2.18 1.35 -14.83
CA ALA A 12 -1.18 0.30 -15.03
C ALA A 12 -1.81 -1.09 -14.99
N PRO A 13 -1.71 -1.92 -16.05
CA PRO A 13 -2.23 -3.27 -16.04
C PRO A 13 -1.55 -4.12 -14.95
N PRO A 14 -2.17 -5.22 -14.49
CA PRO A 14 -1.48 -6.17 -13.63
C PRO A 14 -0.19 -6.65 -14.31
N ALA A 15 0.91 -6.74 -13.55
CA ALA A 15 2.15 -7.30 -14.06
C ALA A 15 1.90 -8.71 -14.59
N SER A 16 2.26 -8.95 -15.85
CA SER A 16 2.11 -10.24 -16.52
C SER A 16 3.33 -10.51 -17.38
N PHE A 17 3.75 -11.77 -17.41
CA PHE A 17 4.83 -12.22 -18.27
C PHE A 17 4.58 -13.69 -18.58
N ASP A 18 4.72 -14.10 -19.84
CA ASP A 18 4.54 -15.48 -20.26
C ASP A 18 5.90 -16.15 -20.47
N LEU A 19 6.10 -17.30 -19.81
CA LEU A 19 7.32 -18.07 -20.00
C LEU A 19 7.36 -18.69 -21.39
N LEU A 20 8.52 -18.59 -22.04
CA LEU A 20 8.75 -19.30 -23.29
C LEU A 20 8.69 -20.82 -23.06
N PRO A 21 8.14 -21.59 -24.02
CA PRO A 21 8.26 -23.04 -24.00
C PRO A 21 9.73 -23.46 -23.95
N GLY A 22 10.06 -24.51 -23.20
CA GLY A 22 11.45 -24.91 -22.94
C GLY A 22 12.33 -25.08 -24.19
N ARG A 23 11.75 -25.58 -25.30
CA ARG A 23 12.46 -25.69 -26.59
C ARG A 23 12.86 -24.32 -27.18
N ARG A 24 11.98 -23.31 -27.06
CA ARG A 24 12.26 -21.94 -27.53
C ARG A 24 13.27 -21.25 -26.62
N TRP A 25 13.11 -21.41 -25.31
CA TRP A 25 14.05 -20.87 -24.33
C TRP A 25 15.46 -21.43 -24.54
N ALA A 26 15.61 -22.74 -24.75
CA ALA A 26 16.90 -23.37 -25.02
C ALA A 26 17.53 -22.96 -26.36
N ALA A 27 16.73 -22.45 -27.30
CA ALA A 27 17.17 -22.03 -28.63
C ALA A 27 17.48 -20.53 -28.74
N LEU A 28 17.33 -19.76 -27.66
CA LEU A 28 17.65 -18.33 -27.67
C LEU A 28 19.14 -18.10 -27.91
N SER A 29 19.46 -17.08 -28.72
CA SER A 29 20.82 -16.55 -28.78
C SER A 29 21.20 -15.93 -27.43
N ALA A 30 22.49 -15.73 -27.18
CA ALA A 30 22.94 -15.08 -25.94
C ALA A 30 22.29 -13.69 -25.73
N ARG A 31 22.19 -12.91 -26.81
CA ARG A 31 21.56 -11.57 -26.80
C ARG A 31 20.06 -11.63 -26.52
N ASP A 32 19.35 -12.57 -27.15
CA ASP A 32 17.89 -12.68 -26.95
C ASP A 32 17.58 -13.23 -25.55
N LYS A 33 18.45 -14.11 -25.03
CA LYS A 33 18.37 -14.60 -23.66
C LYS A 33 18.55 -13.46 -22.66
N GLU A 34 19.54 -12.60 -22.84
CA GLU A 34 19.75 -11.43 -21.97
C GLU A 34 18.52 -10.50 -21.95
N ALA A 35 17.97 -10.15 -23.12
CA ALA A 35 16.77 -9.32 -23.20
C ALA A 35 15.53 -9.98 -22.57
N TYR A 36 15.38 -11.30 -22.75
CA TYR A 36 14.32 -12.09 -22.13
C TYR A 36 14.46 -12.17 -20.61
N ASP A 37 15.67 -12.38 -20.11
CA ASP A 37 15.98 -12.45 -18.69
C ASP A 37 15.77 -11.08 -18.02
N GLU A 38 16.19 -9.99 -18.66
CA GLU A 38 15.94 -8.62 -18.21
C GLU A 38 14.44 -8.32 -18.09
N ALA A 39 13.63 -8.75 -19.06
CA ALA A 39 12.18 -8.59 -18.97
C ALA A 39 11.57 -9.41 -17.82
N ARG A 40 12.09 -10.62 -17.55
CA ARG A 40 11.69 -11.42 -16.38
C ARG A 40 12.14 -10.81 -15.06
N LEU A 41 13.32 -10.20 -15.00
CA LEU A 41 13.81 -9.49 -13.82
C LEU A 41 12.93 -8.28 -13.50
N ASN A 42 12.56 -7.49 -14.52
CA ASN A 42 11.62 -6.38 -14.39
C ASN A 42 10.25 -6.83 -13.89
N TYR A 43 9.73 -7.94 -14.42
CA TYR A 43 8.49 -8.54 -13.92
C TYR A 43 8.57 -8.92 -12.42
N HIS A 44 9.67 -9.55 -11.96
CA HIS A 44 9.84 -9.89 -10.53
C HIS A 44 10.18 -8.67 -9.64
N SER A 45 10.67 -7.56 -10.22
CA SER A 45 10.84 -6.26 -9.55
C SER A 45 9.52 -5.57 -9.25
N GLU A 46 8.47 -5.84 -10.02
CA GLU A 46 7.12 -5.36 -9.72
C GLU A 46 6.39 -6.38 -8.84
N MET A 47 6.38 -7.64 -9.29
CA MET A 47 5.61 -8.80 -8.80
C MET A 47 4.11 -8.52 -8.62
N ILE A 48 3.30 -9.58 -8.57
CA ILE A 48 1.86 -9.46 -8.37
C ILE A 48 1.50 -8.87 -7.00
N ILE A 49 0.37 -8.18 -6.98
CA ILE A 49 -0.27 -7.77 -5.73
C ILE A 49 -1.20 -8.90 -5.29
N VAL A 50 -0.92 -9.50 -4.13
CA VAL A 50 -1.75 -10.58 -3.59
C VAL A 50 -2.97 -10.00 -2.86
N ALA A 51 -4.16 -10.48 -3.22
CA ALA A 51 -5.43 -10.12 -2.57
C ALA A 51 -5.57 -10.81 -1.20
N THR A 52 -4.75 -10.41 -0.24
CA THR A 52 -4.78 -10.93 1.13
C THR A 52 -6.10 -10.66 1.85
N SER A 53 -6.34 -11.33 2.99
CA SER A 53 -7.45 -10.95 3.89
C SER A 53 -7.42 -9.48 4.26
N THR A 54 -6.24 -8.94 4.58
CA THR A 54 -6.07 -7.50 4.85
C THR A 54 -6.53 -6.63 3.68
N VAL A 55 -6.07 -6.90 2.46
CA VAL A 55 -6.46 -6.13 1.27
C VAL A 55 -7.97 -6.25 1.03
N ARG A 56 -8.52 -7.47 1.16
CA ARG A 56 -9.96 -7.74 0.99
C ARG A 56 -10.80 -7.02 2.05
N GLU A 57 -10.40 -7.03 3.31
CA GLU A 57 -11.12 -6.40 4.41
C GLU A 57 -11.07 -4.88 4.30
N VAL A 58 -9.89 -4.30 4.02
CA VAL A 58 -9.74 -2.85 3.78
C VAL A 58 -10.59 -2.41 2.59
N ALA A 59 -10.58 -3.15 1.48
CA ALA A 59 -11.42 -2.88 0.32
C ALA A 59 -12.91 -2.97 0.65
N ARG A 60 -13.33 -4.00 1.40
CA ARG A 60 -14.72 -4.22 1.81
C ARG A 60 -15.22 -3.09 2.72
N GLN A 61 -14.48 -2.75 3.76
CA GLN A 61 -14.83 -1.69 4.71
C GLN A 61 -14.81 -0.32 4.05
N GLY A 62 -13.76 0.01 3.28
CA GLY A 62 -13.68 1.27 2.57
C GLY A 62 -14.80 1.43 1.54
N ARG A 63 -15.17 0.36 0.84
CA ARG A 63 -16.35 0.38 -0.04
C ARG A 63 -17.64 0.62 0.73
N LEU A 64 -17.85 -0.05 1.86
CA LEU A 64 -19.05 0.17 2.68
C LEU A 64 -19.13 1.61 3.18
N LEU A 65 -18.03 2.16 3.72
CA LEU A 65 -17.97 3.52 4.23
C LEU A 65 -18.23 4.56 3.13
N THR A 66 -17.62 4.40 1.95
CA THR A 66 -17.89 5.30 0.81
C THR A 66 -19.33 5.22 0.32
N LEU A 67 -20.05 4.12 0.55
CA LEU A 67 -21.50 4.02 0.27
C LEU A 67 -22.34 4.72 1.32
N LEU A 68 -22.05 4.48 2.61
CA LEU A 68 -22.75 5.09 3.74
C LEU A 68 -22.61 6.61 3.74
N ASN A 69 -21.41 7.11 3.44
CA ASN A 69 -21.09 8.54 3.46
C ASN A 69 -21.67 9.35 2.27
N ARG A 70 -22.32 8.71 1.27
CA ARG A 70 -22.77 9.39 0.03
C ARG A 70 -23.78 10.50 0.23
N ARG A 71 -24.65 10.35 1.22
CA ARG A 71 -25.72 11.32 1.56
C ARG A 71 -25.60 11.82 2.99
N GLU A 72 -24.49 11.51 3.65
CA GLU A 72 -24.24 11.99 5.00
C GLU A 72 -23.94 13.49 4.93
N ILE A 73 -24.73 14.27 5.63
CA ILE A 73 -24.59 15.74 5.69
C ILE A 73 -23.68 16.12 6.87
N SER A 74 -23.57 15.24 7.87
CA SER A 74 -22.74 15.42 9.05
C SER A 74 -21.32 14.83 8.88
N ALA A 75 -20.57 14.74 9.98
CA ALA A 75 -19.22 14.18 9.98
C ALA A 75 -19.21 12.71 9.51
N ARG A 76 -18.49 12.46 8.41
CA ARG A 76 -18.39 11.15 7.76
C ARG A 76 -17.57 10.17 8.58
N ARG A 77 -17.93 8.89 8.53
CA ARG A 77 -17.15 7.82 9.14
C ARG A 77 -15.88 7.53 8.34
N GLY A 78 -14.78 7.31 9.04
CA GLY A 78 -13.48 7.02 8.44
C GLY A 78 -13.06 5.55 8.56
N LEU A 79 -11.92 5.22 7.98
CA LEU A 79 -11.24 3.93 8.08
C LEU A 79 -9.84 4.15 8.66
N ILE A 80 -9.41 3.29 9.58
CA ILE A 80 -8.04 3.23 10.07
C ILE A 80 -7.50 1.84 9.75
N VAL A 81 -6.35 1.78 9.10
CA VAL A 81 -5.58 0.56 8.85
C VAL A 81 -4.31 0.63 9.70
N SER A 82 -4.27 -0.14 10.79
CA SER A 82 -3.18 -0.08 11.77
C SER A 82 -2.41 -1.40 11.86
N GLY A 83 -1.13 -1.33 12.19
CA GLY A 83 -0.31 -2.51 12.48
C GLY A 83 1.17 -2.28 12.19
N GLN A 84 2.00 -3.26 12.57
CA GLN A 84 3.46 -3.19 12.45
C GLN A 84 3.93 -2.92 11.01
N GLN A 85 5.20 -2.56 10.84
CA GLN A 85 5.82 -2.45 9.51
C GLN A 85 5.66 -3.75 8.70
N THR A 86 5.78 -3.68 7.37
CA THR A 86 5.75 -4.87 6.48
C THR A 86 4.47 -5.73 6.52
N THR A 87 3.35 -5.21 7.02
CA THR A 87 2.03 -5.89 7.08
C THR A 87 1.11 -5.65 5.87
N GLY A 88 1.55 -4.87 4.87
CA GLY A 88 0.79 -4.63 3.65
C GLY A 88 -0.25 -3.50 3.71
N LYS A 89 -0.21 -2.63 4.74
CA LYS A 89 -1.15 -1.49 4.92
C LYS A 89 -1.19 -0.55 3.71
N THR A 90 -0.02 -0.06 3.27
CA THR A 90 0.10 0.82 2.10
C THR A 90 -0.49 0.17 0.84
N THR A 91 -0.20 -1.12 0.62
CA THR A 91 -0.76 -1.87 -0.51
C THR A 91 -2.28 -1.96 -0.41
N ALA A 92 -2.82 -2.30 0.77
CA ALA A 92 -4.26 -2.37 0.98
C ALA A 92 -4.95 -1.01 0.76
N LEU A 93 -4.35 0.08 1.23
CA LEU A 93 -4.88 1.44 1.05
C LEU A 93 -4.87 1.85 -0.43
N LYS A 94 -3.76 1.61 -1.14
CA LYS A 94 -3.65 1.87 -2.59
C LYS A 94 -4.65 1.03 -3.40
N GLN A 95 -4.83 -0.24 -3.06
CA GLN A 95 -5.81 -1.12 -3.73
C GLN A 95 -7.25 -0.69 -3.49
N LEU A 96 -7.60 -0.26 -2.27
CA LEU A 96 -8.89 0.36 -1.99
C LEU A 96 -9.11 1.58 -2.88
N GLY A 97 -8.14 2.49 -2.94
CA GLY A 97 -8.21 3.68 -3.79
C GLY A 97 -8.36 3.34 -5.27
N ARG A 98 -7.51 2.46 -5.81
CA ARG A 98 -7.58 2.03 -7.21
C ARG A 98 -8.93 1.42 -7.56
N THR A 99 -9.44 0.54 -6.71
CA THR A 99 -10.75 -0.09 -6.91
C THR A 99 -11.87 0.95 -6.89
N HIS A 100 -11.82 1.89 -5.94
CA HIS A 100 -12.80 2.98 -5.84
C HIS A 100 -12.77 3.87 -7.09
N GLU A 101 -11.59 4.28 -7.54
CA GLU A 101 -11.43 5.12 -8.71
C GLU A 101 -11.99 4.45 -9.96
N LEU A 102 -11.61 3.20 -10.25
CA LEU A 102 -12.14 2.47 -11.41
C LEU A 102 -13.67 2.33 -11.37
N MET A 103 -14.25 2.10 -10.19
CA MET A 103 -15.71 2.07 -10.02
C MET A 103 -16.37 3.43 -10.32
N VAL A 104 -15.80 4.53 -9.83
CA VAL A 104 -16.32 5.89 -10.08
C VAL A 104 -16.18 6.25 -11.55
N ARG A 105 -15.04 5.93 -12.18
CA ARG A 105 -14.81 6.17 -13.60
C ARG A 105 -15.83 5.43 -14.47
N ARG A 106 -16.12 4.16 -14.15
CA ARG A 106 -17.16 3.36 -14.83
C ARG A 106 -18.57 3.93 -14.62
N ARG A 107 -18.85 4.49 -13.43
CA ARG A 107 -20.16 5.06 -13.10
C ARG A 107 -20.41 6.41 -13.77
N TYR A 108 -19.37 7.21 -13.98
CA TYR A 108 -19.47 8.57 -14.52
C TYR A 108 -18.49 8.80 -15.69
N PRO A 109 -18.61 8.06 -16.81
CA PRO A 109 -17.66 8.12 -17.90
C PRO A 109 -17.60 9.49 -18.60
N ALA A 110 -18.73 10.20 -18.68
CA ALA A 110 -18.79 11.55 -19.28
C ALA A 110 -18.25 12.67 -18.37
N ARG A 111 -17.91 12.35 -17.11
CA ARG A 111 -17.47 13.31 -16.07
C ARG A 111 -16.13 12.89 -15.46
N LEU A 112 -15.22 12.41 -16.31
CA LEU A 112 -13.88 12.02 -15.88
C LEU A 112 -12.96 13.24 -15.76
N ALA A 113 -13.12 14.22 -16.65
CA ALA A 113 -12.28 15.41 -16.69
C ALA A 113 -12.49 16.33 -15.48
N ASP A 114 -13.70 16.37 -14.91
CA ASP A 114 -14.08 17.19 -13.76
C ASP A 114 -13.95 16.44 -12.42
N ARG A 115 -13.31 15.25 -12.40
CA ARG A 115 -13.24 14.41 -11.20
C ARG A 115 -11.84 13.97 -10.81
N ILE A 116 -11.60 13.99 -9.50
CA ILE A 116 -10.50 13.32 -8.83
C ILE A 116 -11.13 12.41 -7.77
N PRO A 117 -11.54 11.17 -8.11
CA PRO A 117 -12.27 10.32 -7.16
C PRO A 117 -11.48 10.00 -5.90
N VAL A 118 -10.15 9.87 -6.04
CA VAL A 118 -9.26 9.50 -4.94
C VAL A 118 -8.09 10.47 -4.84
N VAL A 119 -7.82 10.93 -3.62
CA VAL A 119 -6.58 11.62 -3.25
C VAL A 119 -5.74 10.70 -2.38
N TYR A 120 -4.46 10.53 -2.70
CA TYR A 120 -3.53 9.77 -1.87
C TYR A 120 -2.33 10.64 -1.48
N VAL A 121 -2.10 10.79 -0.18
CA VAL A 121 -0.94 11.49 0.37
C VAL A 121 -0.20 10.61 1.36
N THR A 122 1.11 10.81 1.45
CA THR A 122 1.97 10.18 2.45
C THR A 122 2.39 11.26 3.43
N THR A 123 2.20 11.01 4.72
CA THR A 123 2.55 11.98 5.76
C THR A 123 4.07 12.17 5.80
N PRO A 124 4.59 13.42 5.70
CA PRO A 124 6.01 13.67 5.66
C PRO A 124 6.67 13.39 7.03
N PRO A 125 7.95 12.99 7.07
CA PRO A 125 8.67 12.79 8.33
C PRO A 125 8.68 14.06 9.19
N LYS A 126 8.48 13.90 10.51
CA LYS A 126 8.30 15.03 11.44
C LYS A 126 7.25 16.01 10.89
N GLY A 127 6.08 15.45 10.57
CA GLY A 127 4.99 16.15 9.89
C GLY A 127 4.45 17.30 10.73
N SER A 128 4.11 18.40 10.07
CA SER A 128 3.36 19.51 10.65
C SER A 128 2.10 19.75 9.82
N PRO A 129 1.07 20.43 10.35
CA PRO A 129 -0.14 20.79 9.62
C PRO A 129 0.15 21.38 8.24
N ARG A 130 1.07 22.34 8.19
CA ARG A 130 1.53 22.98 6.96
C ARG A 130 2.10 21.98 5.95
N LYS A 131 3.01 21.10 6.40
CA LYS A 131 3.64 20.11 5.51
C LYS A 131 2.61 19.13 4.96
N LEU A 132 1.62 18.70 5.76
CA LEU A 132 0.56 17.84 5.25
C LEU A 132 -0.33 18.57 4.23
N ALA A 133 -0.72 19.81 4.52
CA ALA A 133 -1.47 20.64 3.57
C ALA A 133 -0.70 20.82 2.24
N MET A 134 0.63 21.01 2.32
CA MET A 134 1.50 21.06 1.14
C MET A 134 1.55 19.73 0.38
N GLU A 135 1.50 18.57 1.06
CA GLU A 135 1.41 17.27 0.38
C GLU A 135 0.09 17.10 -0.39
N PHE A 136 -1.03 17.57 0.17
CA PHE A 136 -2.29 17.63 -0.56
C PHE A 136 -2.23 18.57 -1.76
N ALA A 137 -1.70 19.78 -1.58
CA ALA A 137 -1.51 20.76 -2.65
C ALA A 137 -0.65 20.18 -3.79
N ARG A 138 0.45 19.52 -3.43
CA ARG A 138 1.36 18.84 -4.37
C ARG A 138 0.67 17.69 -5.10
N PHE A 139 -0.16 16.90 -4.41
CA PHE A 139 -0.94 15.84 -5.05
C PHE A 139 -1.86 16.43 -6.12
N LEU A 140 -2.61 17.48 -5.78
CA LEU A 140 -3.59 18.13 -6.64
C LEU A 140 -2.96 18.95 -7.78
N GLY A 141 -1.63 19.16 -7.77
CA GLY A 141 -0.94 19.97 -8.77
C GLY A 141 -1.19 21.47 -8.62
N LEU A 142 -1.47 21.93 -7.39
CA LEU A 142 -1.60 23.36 -7.12
C LEU A 142 -0.27 24.09 -7.42
N PRO A 143 -0.34 25.35 -7.87
CA PRO A 143 0.86 26.14 -8.11
C PRO A 143 1.72 26.26 -6.84
N PRO A 144 3.04 26.49 -6.98
CA PRO A 144 3.93 26.62 -5.83
C PRO A 144 3.40 27.62 -4.81
N VAL A 145 3.13 27.13 -3.60
CA VAL A 145 2.59 27.95 -2.51
C VAL A 145 3.58 29.08 -2.20
N SER A 146 3.14 30.33 -2.34
CA SER A 146 3.97 31.49 -2.06
C SER A 146 4.34 31.56 -0.57
N ARG A 147 5.50 32.15 -0.25
CA ARG A 147 6.02 32.23 1.13
C ARG A 147 5.08 32.93 2.13
N GLY A 148 4.17 33.78 1.64
CA GLY A 148 3.20 34.50 2.48
C GLY A 148 1.95 33.72 2.89
N TYR A 149 1.67 32.56 2.28
CA TYR A 149 0.47 31.77 2.61
C TYR A 149 0.67 31.11 3.97
N ASN A 150 -0.26 31.29 4.90
CA ASN A 150 -0.28 30.55 6.16
C ASN A 150 -0.83 29.12 5.95
N THR A 151 -0.90 28.31 7.01
CA THR A 151 -1.39 26.92 6.90
C THR A 151 -2.86 26.84 6.49
N THR A 152 -3.70 27.73 7.02
CA THR A 152 -5.13 27.80 6.73
C THR A 152 -5.38 28.15 5.28
N ASP A 153 -4.65 29.14 4.73
CA ASP A 153 -4.78 29.54 3.32
C ASP A 153 -4.51 28.35 2.37
N ILE A 154 -3.53 27.51 2.70
CA ILE A 154 -3.20 26.31 1.92
C ILE A 154 -4.32 25.27 2.04
N ALA A 155 -4.80 25.02 3.26
CA ALA A 155 -5.85 24.04 3.50
C ALA A 155 -7.17 24.44 2.84
N ASP A 156 -7.51 25.73 2.85
CA ASP A 156 -8.70 26.28 2.19
C ASP A 156 -8.62 26.11 0.68
N ALA A 157 -7.48 26.44 0.07
CA ALA A 157 -7.25 26.22 -1.36
C ALA A 157 -7.36 24.73 -1.72
N VAL A 158 -6.77 23.84 -0.91
CA VAL A 158 -6.90 22.39 -1.06
C VAL A 158 -8.36 21.96 -0.97
N CYS A 159 -9.10 22.42 0.04
CA CYS A 159 -10.51 22.09 0.23
C CYS A 159 -11.36 22.52 -0.97
N GLN A 160 -11.17 23.75 -1.45
CA GLN A 160 -11.88 24.28 -2.62
C GLN A 160 -11.65 23.42 -3.87
N VAL A 161 -10.40 23.06 -4.16
CA VAL A 161 -10.10 22.21 -5.32
C VAL A 161 -10.66 20.80 -5.16
N MET A 162 -10.57 20.20 -3.96
CA MET A 162 -11.16 18.87 -3.73
C MET A 162 -12.70 18.88 -3.84
N LEU A 163 -13.36 19.95 -3.41
CA LEU A 163 -14.81 20.15 -3.57
C LEU A 163 -15.19 20.24 -5.04
N GLN A 164 -14.50 21.10 -5.80
CA GLN A 164 -14.73 21.28 -7.24
C GLN A 164 -14.46 20.00 -8.04
N ALA A 165 -13.38 19.29 -7.69
CA ALA A 165 -13.00 18.01 -8.30
C ALA A 165 -13.81 16.81 -7.78
N ARG A 166 -14.81 17.03 -6.91
CA ARG A 166 -15.73 16.01 -6.39
C ARG A 166 -15.00 14.78 -5.83
N VAL A 167 -14.02 15.03 -4.96
CA VAL A 167 -13.26 13.96 -4.29
C VAL A 167 -14.20 13.12 -3.41
N ASP A 168 -14.15 11.80 -3.59
CA ASP A 168 -15.00 10.84 -2.86
C ASP A 168 -14.24 10.16 -1.70
N LEU A 169 -12.92 9.95 -1.86
CA LEU A 169 -12.07 9.20 -0.95
C LEU A 169 -10.69 9.86 -0.78
N VAL A 170 -10.28 10.08 0.46
CA VAL A 170 -8.96 10.61 0.82
C VAL A 170 -8.18 9.56 1.59
N LEU A 171 -7.01 9.21 1.08
CA LEU A 171 -6.11 8.21 1.63
C LEU A 171 -4.87 8.91 2.21
N VAL A 172 -4.62 8.72 3.50
CA VAL A 172 -3.48 9.31 4.21
C VAL A 172 -2.61 8.18 4.78
N ASP A 173 -1.45 7.98 4.17
CA ASP A 173 -0.50 6.93 4.55
C ASP A 173 0.56 7.47 5.52
N GLU A 174 1.28 6.54 6.18
CA GLU A 174 2.37 6.83 7.10
C GLU A 174 1.97 7.80 8.23
N LEU A 175 0.71 7.74 8.69
CA LEU A 175 0.16 8.70 9.66
C LEU A 175 0.95 8.71 10.99
N HIS A 176 1.63 7.62 11.32
CA HIS A 176 2.51 7.52 12.50
C HIS A 176 3.74 8.44 12.45
N ASN A 177 4.04 9.08 11.31
CA ASN A 177 5.02 10.17 11.22
C ASN A 177 4.58 11.43 11.96
N LEU A 178 3.33 11.46 12.43
CA LEU A 178 2.82 12.46 13.35
C LEU A 178 3.18 12.09 14.79
N ASN A 179 3.63 13.08 15.56
CA ASN A 179 3.85 12.91 17.00
C ASN A 179 2.81 13.71 17.78
N LEU A 180 1.69 13.07 18.17
CA LEU A 180 0.61 13.73 18.92
C LEU A 180 0.96 14.05 20.37
N ALA A 181 2.06 13.54 20.90
CA ALA A 181 2.55 13.91 22.23
C ALA A 181 3.19 15.31 22.26
N THR A 182 3.21 16.02 21.14
CA THR A 182 3.75 17.39 21.02
C THR A 182 2.66 18.36 20.60
N ALA A 183 2.78 19.65 20.95
CA ALA A 183 1.85 20.69 20.52
C ALA A 183 1.65 20.69 18.98
N ALA A 184 2.72 20.47 18.22
CA ALA A 184 2.66 20.35 16.76
C ALA A 184 1.82 19.16 16.25
N GLY A 185 1.70 18.09 17.05
CA GLY A 185 0.83 16.98 16.75
C GLY A 185 -0.63 17.24 17.13
N GLU A 186 -0.89 17.93 18.24
CA GLU A 186 -2.25 18.38 18.57
C GLU A 186 -2.82 19.26 17.44
N ASP A 187 -2.04 20.24 16.97
CA ASP A 187 -2.39 21.10 15.84
C ASP A 187 -2.72 20.30 14.57
N MET A 188 -2.05 19.15 14.39
CA MET A 188 -2.27 18.26 13.24
C MET A 188 -3.56 17.45 13.36
N SER A 189 -3.93 16.99 14.56
CA SER A 189 -5.23 16.34 14.77
C SER A 189 -6.38 17.31 14.49
N ASP A 190 -6.24 18.56 14.96
CA ASP A 190 -7.20 19.62 14.67
C ASP A 190 -7.27 19.92 13.17
N HIS A 191 -6.14 19.86 12.46
CA HIS A 191 -6.11 20.06 11.01
C HIS A 191 -6.66 18.88 10.19
N LEU A 192 -6.48 17.63 10.64
CA LEU A 192 -7.18 16.48 10.03
C LEU A 192 -8.68 16.59 10.25
N LYS A 193 -9.09 16.99 11.45
CA LYS A 193 -10.48 17.26 11.78
C LYS A 193 -11.06 18.34 10.86
N TYR A 194 -10.32 19.44 10.65
CA TYR A 194 -10.67 20.49 9.71
C TYR A 194 -11.01 19.94 8.33
N PHE A 195 -10.12 19.13 7.74
CA PHE A 195 -10.39 18.48 6.45
C PHE A 195 -11.63 17.59 6.48
N THR A 196 -11.82 16.77 7.52
CA THR A 196 -12.99 15.88 7.61
C THR A 196 -14.33 16.61 7.78
N GLU A 197 -14.31 17.82 8.33
CA GLU A 197 -15.50 18.66 8.52
C GLU A 197 -15.83 19.49 7.26
N HIS A 198 -14.82 19.86 6.47
CA HIS A 198 -15.00 20.72 5.29
C HIS A 198 -15.08 19.93 3.96
N LEU A 199 -14.73 18.65 3.94
CA LEU A 199 -14.73 17.83 2.73
C LEU A 199 -15.81 16.75 2.74
N PRO A 200 -16.60 16.62 1.66
CA PRO A 200 -17.60 15.58 1.52
C PRO A 200 -17.00 14.22 1.14
N ALA A 201 -15.83 13.88 1.66
CA ALA A 201 -15.07 12.69 1.33
C ALA A 201 -14.98 11.69 2.49
N THR A 202 -14.83 10.41 2.18
CA THR A 202 -14.46 9.39 3.16
C THR A 202 -12.96 9.45 3.39
N PHE A 203 -12.51 9.45 4.65
CA PHE A 203 -11.08 9.42 4.97
C PHE A 203 -10.65 8.01 5.38
N ALA A 204 -9.52 7.55 4.84
CA ALA A 204 -8.86 6.33 5.25
C ALA A 204 -7.39 6.59 5.61
N TYR A 205 -7.00 6.18 6.80
CA TYR A 205 -5.69 6.43 7.39
C TYR A 205 -4.90 5.12 7.51
N ALA A 206 -3.60 5.13 7.23
CA ALA A 206 -2.73 3.99 7.48
C ALA A 206 -1.47 4.39 8.26
N GLY A 207 -1.01 3.52 9.15
CA GLY A 207 0.22 3.74 9.90
C GLY A 207 0.51 2.69 10.96
N ILE A 208 1.63 2.87 11.67
CA ILE A 208 2.13 1.92 12.67
C ILE A 208 1.47 2.18 14.03
N ASP A 209 0.84 1.15 14.58
CA ASP A 209 0.26 1.12 15.93
C ASP A 209 -0.52 2.40 16.28
N LEU A 210 -1.36 2.85 15.35
CA LEU A 210 -2.05 4.13 15.42
C LEU A 210 -2.96 4.23 16.65
N GLU A 211 -3.58 3.13 17.05
CA GLU A 211 -4.40 3.04 18.25
C GLU A 211 -3.63 3.34 19.54
N ARG A 212 -2.31 3.08 19.54
CA ARG A 212 -1.43 3.33 20.70
C ARG A 212 -0.74 4.69 20.65
N ARG A 213 -0.55 5.24 19.45
CA ARG A 213 0.26 6.45 19.22
C ARG A 213 -0.56 7.70 18.93
N LEU A 214 -1.57 7.59 18.08
CA LEU A 214 -2.30 8.74 17.54
C LEU A 214 -3.75 8.86 18.06
N PHE A 215 -4.30 7.77 18.58
CA PHE A 215 -5.70 7.76 19.03
C PHE A 215 -5.84 7.76 20.54
N THR A 216 -4.78 8.20 21.23
CA THR A 216 -4.75 8.47 22.66
C THR A 216 -5.10 9.94 22.94
N GLY A 217 -5.61 10.24 24.15
CA GLY A 217 -6.09 11.59 24.51
C GLY A 217 -7.49 11.94 23.96
N ILE A 218 -8.02 13.11 24.35
CA ILE A 218 -9.40 13.52 24.03
C ILE A 218 -9.57 13.76 22.52
N ARG A 219 -8.66 14.49 21.88
CA ARG A 219 -8.71 14.82 20.44
C ARG A 219 -8.49 13.59 19.54
N GLY A 220 -7.50 12.75 19.85
CA GLY A 220 -7.25 11.50 19.11
C GLY A 220 -8.46 10.55 19.16
N LYS A 221 -9.12 10.45 20.32
CA LYS A 221 -10.37 9.69 20.47
C LYS A 221 -11.54 10.23 19.65
N GLN A 222 -11.60 11.54 19.36
CA GLN A 222 -12.66 12.09 18.51
C GLN A 222 -12.54 11.62 17.06
N ILE A 223 -11.32 11.56 16.53
CA ILE A 223 -11.05 11.04 15.18
C ILE A 223 -11.29 9.53 15.15
N ALA A 224 -10.71 8.79 16.12
CA ALA A 224 -10.82 7.34 16.18
C ALA A 224 -12.24 6.84 16.45
N GLY A 225 -13.01 7.53 17.31
CA GLY A 225 -14.37 7.16 17.66
C GLY A 225 -15.34 7.15 16.48
N ARG A 226 -14.97 7.79 15.36
CA ARG A 226 -15.74 7.81 14.11
C ARG A 226 -15.21 6.87 13.04
N CYS A 227 -14.09 6.20 13.30
CA CYS A 227 -13.42 5.35 12.34
C CYS A 227 -13.65 3.87 12.63
N VAL A 228 -13.78 3.07 11.57
CA VAL A 228 -13.65 1.62 11.65
C VAL A 228 -12.16 1.28 11.69
N LEU A 229 -11.73 0.45 12.64
CA LEU A 229 -10.34 -0.01 12.75
C LEU A 229 -10.19 -1.38 12.09
N VAL A 230 -9.28 -1.47 11.13
CA VAL A 230 -8.78 -2.73 10.55
C VAL A 230 -7.33 -2.92 11.01
N SER A 231 -7.12 -3.93 11.86
CA SER A 231 -5.78 -4.30 12.34
C SER A 231 -5.09 -5.24 11.37
N THR A 232 -3.78 -5.05 11.22
CA THR A 232 -2.90 -5.83 10.34
C THR A 232 -1.74 -6.37 11.16
N GLY A 233 -1.29 -7.58 10.84
CA GLY A 233 -0.28 -8.26 11.65
C GLY A 233 0.42 -9.39 10.89
N ALA A 234 1.27 -10.10 11.61
CA ALA A 234 1.88 -11.33 11.12
C ALA A 234 0.79 -12.39 10.87
N TYR A 235 0.92 -13.12 9.77
CA TYR A 235 0.05 -14.27 9.50
C TYR A 235 0.43 -15.40 10.47
N PRO A 236 -0.56 -16.08 11.09
CA PRO A 236 -0.32 -17.35 11.74
C PRO A 236 0.17 -18.39 10.72
N CYS A 237 0.92 -19.41 11.17
CA CYS A 237 1.43 -20.47 10.29
C CYS A 237 0.34 -21.50 9.95
N ASP A 238 -0.73 -21.08 9.29
CA ASP A 238 -1.93 -21.88 9.02
C ASP A 238 -2.24 -22.01 7.51
N ALA A 239 -3.50 -22.30 7.18
CA ALA A 239 -3.97 -22.44 5.81
C ALA A 239 -3.91 -21.12 5.02
N GLU A 240 -4.13 -19.97 5.68
CA GLU A 240 -4.06 -18.67 5.02
C GLU A 240 -2.63 -18.33 4.61
N TRP A 241 -1.66 -18.61 5.49
CA TRP A 241 -0.24 -18.46 5.17
C TRP A 241 0.20 -19.32 3.99
N LYS A 242 -0.25 -20.60 3.96
CA LYS A 242 0.02 -21.48 2.81
C LYS A 242 -0.61 -20.97 1.52
N ALA A 243 -1.84 -20.45 1.56
CA ALA A 243 -2.51 -19.88 0.41
C ALA A 243 -1.80 -18.63 -0.13
N LEU A 244 -1.29 -17.78 0.77
CA LEU A 244 -0.46 -16.63 0.41
C LEU A 244 0.81 -17.08 -0.33
N ILE A 245 1.53 -18.08 0.20
CA ILE A 245 2.72 -18.64 -0.45
C ILE A 245 2.38 -19.23 -1.82
N ALA A 246 1.32 -20.03 -1.92
CA ALA A 246 0.89 -20.62 -3.18
C ALA A 246 0.59 -19.53 -4.22
N THR A 247 -0.04 -18.43 -3.81
CA THR A 247 -0.31 -17.30 -4.71
C THR A 247 0.98 -16.65 -5.21
N LEU A 248 1.95 -16.40 -4.33
CA LEU A 248 3.26 -15.88 -4.74
C LEU A 248 4.02 -16.85 -5.64
N GLU A 249 3.93 -18.15 -5.38
CA GLU A 249 4.57 -19.22 -6.15
C GLU A 249 4.02 -19.28 -7.58
N THR A 250 2.69 -19.12 -7.77
CA THR A 250 2.08 -19.08 -9.11
C THR A 250 2.53 -17.88 -9.96
N ALA A 251 3.03 -16.83 -9.31
CA ALA A 251 3.53 -15.66 -9.99
C ALA A 251 4.97 -15.81 -10.46
N LEU A 252 5.69 -16.88 -10.08
CA LEU A 252 7.08 -17.05 -10.48
C LEU A 252 7.21 -17.30 -11.98
N ARG A 253 8.22 -16.68 -12.59
CA ARG A 253 8.58 -16.85 -14.01
C ARG A 253 9.98 -17.43 -14.11
N LEU A 254 10.10 -18.64 -13.58
CA LEU A 254 11.31 -19.45 -13.49
C LEU A 254 11.11 -20.77 -14.25
N HIS A 255 12.02 -21.11 -15.16
CA HIS A 255 11.82 -22.25 -16.07
C HIS A 255 11.90 -23.62 -15.40
N ARG A 256 12.63 -23.75 -14.30
CA ARG A 256 12.86 -25.03 -13.60
C ARG A 256 12.18 -25.10 -12.24
N HIS A 257 11.37 -24.10 -11.88
CA HIS A 257 10.69 -24.09 -10.60
C HIS A 257 9.49 -25.04 -10.60
N GLU A 258 9.50 -26.01 -9.70
CA GLU A 258 8.40 -26.96 -9.55
C GLU A 258 7.28 -26.39 -8.66
N PRO A 259 6.01 -26.37 -9.12
CA PRO A 259 4.89 -25.92 -8.30
C PRO A 259 4.77 -26.68 -6.97
N GLY A 260 4.47 -25.93 -5.90
CA GLY A 260 4.30 -26.44 -4.54
C GLY A 260 5.60 -26.57 -3.74
N THR A 261 6.75 -26.27 -4.33
CA THR A 261 8.06 -26.21 -3.64
C THR A 261 8.04 -25.21 -2.48
N LEU A 262 7.53 -24.00 -2.69
CA LEU A 262 7.44 -23.00 -1.62
C LEU A 262 6.36 -23.38 -0.60
N THR A 263 5.22 -23.89 -1.08
CA THR A 263 4.12 -24.30 -0.21
C THR A 263 4.52 -25.46 0.73
N ARG A 264 5.33 -26.42 0.27
CA ARG A 264 5.94 -27.47 1.11
C ARG A 264 6.88 -26.89 2.17
N SER A 265 7.49 -25.75 1.88
CA SER A 265 8.42 -25.02 2.76
C SER A 265 7.73 -23.97 3.64
N ALA A 266 6.39 -23.99 3.76
CA ALA A 266 5.63 -22.92 4.41
C ALA A 266 6.05 -22.61 5.85
N ARG A 267 6.35 -23.64 6.67
CA ARG A 267 6.85 -23.43 8.05
C ARG A 267 8.22 -22.77 8.09
N TYR A 268 9.10 -23.13 7.15
CA TYR A 268 10.42 -22.52 7.04
C TYR A 268 10.31 -21.05 6.63
N LEU A 269 9.50 -20.75 5.61
CA LEU A 269 9.23 -19.38 5.19
C LEU A 269 8.61 -18.56 6.32
N HIS A 270 7.66 -19.13 7.08
CA HIS A 270 7.06 -18.47 8.24
C HIS A 270 8.11 -18.08 9.28
N ARG A 271 9.01 -19.00 9.66
CA ARG A 271 10.11 -18.73 10.60
C ARG A 271 11.10 -17.70 10.06
N ARG A 272 11.39 -17.69 8.76
CA ARG A 272 12.31 -16.74 8.13
C ARG A 272 11.76 -15.32 8.07
N THR A 273 10.44 -15.18 7.93
CA THR A 273 9.80 -13.88 7.73
C THR A 273 9.04 -13.38 8.95
N GLY A 274 8.95 -14.19 10.02
CA GLY A 274 8.09 -13.91 11.17
C GLY A 274 6.61 -13.82 10.82
N GLY A 275 6.17 -14.45 9.73
CA GLY A 275 4.80 -14.34 9.19
C GLY A 275 4.48 -12.99 8.54
N MET A 276 5.46 -12.11 8.34
CA MET A 276 5.26 -10.79 7.74
C MET A 276 5.18 -10.90 6.21
N ILE A 277 4.11 -10.36 5.61
CA ILE A 277 3.92 -10.44 4.15
C ILE A 277 4.96 -9.63 3.38
N GLY A 278 5.36 -8.46 3.87
CA GLY A 278 6.39 -7.65 3.20
C GLY A 278 7.72 -8.38 3.15
N SER A 279 8.11 -9.01 4.26
CA SER A 279 9.32 -9.84 4.37
C SER A 279 9.24 -11.08 3.47
N LEU A 280 8.08 -11.75 3.41
CA LEU A 280 7.86 -12.87 2.49
C LEU A 280 7.97 -12.45 1.02
N SER A 281 7.29 -11.37 0.65
CA SER A 281 7.31 -10.83 -0.72
C SER A 281 8.74 -10.48 -1.12
N HIS A 282 9.49 -9.78 -0.26
CA HIS A 282 10.90 -9.48 -0.50
C HIS A 282 11.73 -10.75 -0.72
N LEU A 283 11.66 -11.72 0.20
CA LEU A 283 12.43 -12.95 0.15
C LEU A 283 12.15 -13.75 -1.14
N VAL A 284 10.88 -13.90 -1.52
CA VAL A 284 10.49 -14.65 -2.73
C VAL A 284 10.94 -13.92 -3.99
N ARG A 285 10.80 -12.59 -4.05
CA ARG A 285 11.22 -11.78 -5.21
C ARG A 285 12.73 -11.81 -5.41
N ALA A 286 13.48 -11.56 -4.34
CA ALA A 286 14.94 -11.62 -4.37
C ALA A 286 15.41 -13.02 -4.79
N ALA A 287 14.77 -14.08 -4.29
CA ALA A 287 15.12 -15.46 -4.66
C ALA A 287 14.82 -15.75 -6.13
N ALA A 288 13.70 -15.25 -6.67
CA ALA A 288 13.40 -15.39 -8.08
C ALA A 288 14.41 -14.67 -8.97
N GLN A 289 14.80 -13.44 -8.61
CA GLN A 289 15.77 -12.67 -9.36
C GLN A 289 17.17 -13.32 -9.33
N MET A 290 17.62 -13.75 -8.16
CA MET A 290 18.89 -14.47 -8.03
C MET A 290 18.88 -15.79 -8.79
N ALA A 291 17.77 -16.54 -8.78
CA ALA A 291 17.65 -17.77 -9.55
C ALA A 291 17.76 -17.54 -11.08
N ILE A 292 17.34 -16.38 -11.58
CA ILE A 292 17.54 -15.98 -12.99
C ILE A 292 19.01 -15.61 -13.23
N LEU A 293 19.57 -14.73 -12.39
CA LEU A 293 20.94 -14.22 -12.53
C LEU A 293 21.99 -15.34 -12.45
N GLU A 294 21.79 -16.31 -11.55
CA GLU A 294 22.68 -17.46 -11.37
C GLU A 294 22.38 -18.62 -12.34
N GLY A 295 21.26 -18.55 -13.08
CA GLY A 295 20.87 -19.56 -14.07
C GLY A 295 20.31 -20.87 -13.47
N GLU A 296 20.09 -20.94 -12.16
CA GLU A 296 19.47 -22.07 -11.47
C GLU A 296 18.00 -22.25 -11.86
N GLU A 297 17.30 -21.15 -12.15
CA GLU A 297 15.90 -21.13 -12.64
C GLU A 297 14.90 -21.81 -11.70
N ALA A 298 15.25 -21.94 -10.42
CA ALA A 298 14.38 -22.48 -9.38
C ALA A 298 14.73 -21.88 -8.02
N ILE A 299 13.70 -21.57 -7.21
CA ILE A 299 13.92 -21.22 -5.81
C ILE A 299 14.16 -22.49 -4.99
N THR A 300 15.32 -22.56 -4.33
CA THR A 300 15.69 -23.64 -3.41
C THR A 300 15.86 -23.11 -1.99
N ARG A 301 15.86 -24.02 -1.01
CA ARG A 301 16.14 -23.63 0.38
C ARG A 301 17.55 -23.03 0.55
N LYS A 302 18.54 -23.61 -0.14
CA LYS A 302 19.92 -23.10 -0.14
C LYS A 302 19.96 -21.64 -0.62
N LEU A 303 19.26 -21.33 -1.71
CA LEU A 303 19.16 -19.97 -2.23
C LEU A 303 18.41 -19.04 -1.26
N LEU A 304 17.32 -19.51 -0.67
CA LEU A 304 16.59 -18.72 0.33
C LEU A 304 17.49 -18.39 1.54
N ASP A 305 18.36 -19.29 1.97
CA ASP A 305 19.30 -19.08 3.09
C ASP A 305 20.39 -18.04 2.81
N THR A 306 20.71 -17.73 1.54
CA THR A 306 21.69 -16.68 1.19
C THR A 306 21.09 -15.28 1.16
N ILE A 307 19.76 -15.16 1.15
CA ILE A 307 19.08 -13.89 0.96
C ILE A 307 18.74 -13.27 2.33
N PRO A 308 19.26 -12.08 2.64
CA PRO A 308 18.89 -11.37 3.86
C PRO A 308 17.42 -10.97 3.81
N VAL A 309 16.78 -10.95 4.97
CA VAL A 309 15.40 -10.46 5.12
C VAL A 309 15.46 -9.08 5.78
N ASP A 310 14.36 -8.56 6.32
CA ASP A 310 14.42 -7.33 7.09
C ASP A 310 15.04 -7.57 8.47
N HIS A 311 15.82 -6.61 8.96
CA HIS A 311 16.48 -6.66 10.28
C HIS A 311 15.51 -7.01 11.42
N ALA A 312 14.23 -6.61 11.31
CA ALA A 312 13.18 -6.92 12.28
C ALA A 312 12.75 -8.40 12.29
N ALA A 313 12.88 -9.12 11.18
CA ALA A 313 12.68 -10.56 11.12
C ALA A 313 13.94 -11.31 11.57
N GLU A 314 15.13 -10.83 11.21
CA GLU A 314 16.41 -11.41 11.62
C GLU A 314 16.66 -11.31 13.13
N SER A 315 16.30 -10.17 13.75
CA SER A 315 16.40 -9.97 15.21
C SER A 315 15.49 -10.92 16.00
N ARG A 316 14.33 -11.32 15.44
CA ARG A 316 13.41 -12.27 16.07
C ARG A 316 13.90 -13.71 16.00
N GLN A 317 14.73 -14.07 15.02
CA GLN A 317 15.37 -15.39 14.96
C GLN A 317 16.49 -15.54 16.00
N HIS A 318 17.29 -14.49 16.21
CA HIS A 318 18.39 -14.53 17.19
C HIS A 318 17.91 -14.49 18.65
N GLY A 319 16.73 -13.93 18.92
CA GLY A 319 16.14 -13.92 20.28
C GLY A 319 15.36 -15.18 20.66
N ALA A 320 15.22 -16.15 19.75
CA ALA A 320 14.49 -17.41 19.97
C ALA A 320 15.41 -18.65 19.92
N ALA A 321 16.73 -18.44 19.88
CA ALA A 321 17.77 -19.46 19.91
C ALA A 321 18.32 -19.66 21.33
#